data_AF-A0A2D3D4N0-F1
#
_entry.id   AF-A0A2D3D4N0-F1
#
_cell.length_a   1.000
_cell.length_b   1.000
_cell.length_c   1.000
_cell.angle_alpha   90.00
_cell.angle_beta   90.00
_cell.angle_gamma   90.00
#
_symmetry.space_group_name_H-M   'P 1'
#
loop_
_entity.id
_entity.type
_entity.pdbx_description
1 polymer ?
#
loop_
_entity_poly.entity_id
_entity_poly.type
_entity_poly.pdbx_seq_one_letter_code
_entity_poly.pdbx_strand_id
1 'polypeptide(L)'
;MRRCTRCGSELNEQAKVCPVCGTPVDEERAHLRRMVVVMLVAAIVVAALLVLRSRQLSGGADDLTAAASAIGTAAAMRPLQ
;
A
#
# COMPACT_ATOMS: atom_id res chain seq x y z
N MET A 1 26.38 25.64 2.18
CA MET A 1 27.49 25.03 1.39
C MET A 1 27.26 23.54 1.21
N ARG A 2 27.04 23.07 -0.02
CA ARG A 2 26.92 21.64 -0.37
C ARG A 2 28.22 21.16 -0.99
N ARG A 3 28.54 19.87 -0.89
CA ARG A 3 29.69 19.27 -1.59
C ARG A 3 29.22 18.18 -2.55
N CYS A 4 30.02 17.95 -3.58
CA CYS A 4 29.77 16.86 -4.51
C CYS A 4 30.00 15.54 -3.78
N THR A 5 29.07 14.62 -3.88
CA THR A 5 29.18 13.27 -3.31
C THR A 5 30.13 12.39 -4.11
N ARG A 6 30.35 12.71 -5.39
CA ARG A 6 31.29 11.99 -6.27
C ARG A 6 32.74 12.49 -6.16
N CYS A 7 32.96 13.80 -6.14
CA CYS A 7 34.32 14.37 -6.20
C CYS A 7 34.68 15.28 -5.02
N GLY A 8 33.78 15.50 -4.06
CA GLY A 8 34.05 16.30 -2.86
C GLY A 8 34.18 17.81 -3.07
N SER A 9 34.08 18.31 -4.31
CA SER A 9 34.20 19.74 -4.60
C SER A 9 33.05 20.53 -3.98
N GLU A 10 33.27 21.82 -3.72
CA GLU A 10 32.21 22.70 -3.24
C GLU A 10 31.19 22.98 -4.36
N LEU A 11 29.92 22.90 -4.01
CA LEU A 11 28.81 23.24 -4.88
C LEU A 11 28.01 24.40 -4.31
N ASN A 12 27.67 25.31 -5.23
CA ASN A 12 26.68 26.32 -4.98
C ASN A 12 25.32 25.65 -4.70
N GLU A 13 24.52 26.24 -3.82
CA GLU A 13 23.25 25.66 -3.34
C GLU A 13 22.20 25.52 -4.45
N GLN A 14 22.39 26.25 -5.56
CA GLN A 14 21.55 26.23 -6.76
C GLN A 14 22.18 25.43 -7.94
N ALA A 15 23.39 24.89 -7.78
CA ALA A 15 24.04 24.17 -8.87
C ALA A 15 23.37 22.81 -9.11
N LYS A 16 22.76 22.63 -10.29
CA LYS A 16 22.12 21.37 -10.73
C LYS A 16 23.15 20.31 -11.15
N VAL A 17 24.32 20.75 -11.60
CA VAL A 17 25.41 19.91 -12.08
C VAL A 17 26.71 20.39 -11.45
N CYS A 18 27.57 19.46 -11.03
CA CYS A 18 28.88 19.79 -10.50
C CYS A 18 29.77 20.38 -11.61
N PRO A 19 30.33 21.59 -11.45
CA PRO A 19 31.20 22.20 -12.46
C PRO A 19 32.57 21.50 -12.59
N VAL A 20 32.96 20.68 -11.61
CA VAL A 20 34.26 20.00 -11.58
C VAL A 20 34.20 18.63 -12.26
N CYS A 21 33.17 17.83 -11.97
CA CYS A 21 33.07 16.45 -12.44
C CYS A 21 31.89 16.18 -13.39
N GLY A 22 31.06 17.19 -13.66
CA GLY A 22 29.89 17.08 -14.54
C GLY A 22 28.76 16.20 -14.00
N THR A 23 28.83 15.76 -12.73
CA THR A 23 27.81 14.87 -12.17
C THR A 23 26.59 15.69 -11.73
N PRO A 24 25.36 15.30 -12.14
CA PRO A 24 24.14 15.97 -11.71
C PRO A 24 23.92 15.77 -10.20
N VAL A 25 23.58 16.85 -9.52
CA VAL A 25 23.49 16.94 -8.05
C VAL A 25 22.10 16.50 -7.57
N ASP A 26 21.10 16.67 -8.43
CA ASP A 26 19.71 16.31 -8.14
C ASP A 26 19.45 14.80 -8.18
N GLU A 27 20.26 14.02 -8.90
CA GLU A 27 20.08 12.57 -9.05
C GLU A 27 20.16 11.82 -7.72
N GLU A 28 21.04 12.24 -6.82
CA GLU A 28 21.23 11.55 -5.54
C GLU A 28 20.04 11.74 -4.58
N ARG A 29 19.37 12.91 -4.65
CA ARG A 29 18.17 13.18 -3.86
C ARG A 29 16.92 12.59 -4.51
N ALA A 30 16.91 12.42 -5.82
CA ALA A 30 15.83 11.79 -6.56
C ALA A 30 15.74 10.29 -6.25
N HIS A 31 16.86 9.55 -6.20
CA HIS A 31 16.83 8.12 -5.97
C HIS A 31 16.32 7.76 -4.56
N LEU A 32 16.78 8.47 -3.53
CA LEU A 32 16.32 8.25 -2.16
C LEU A 32 14.83 8.63 -1.98
N ARG A 33 14.40 9.76 -2.55
CA ARG A 33 12.97 10.15 -2.53
C ARG A 33 12.10 9.13 -3.26
N ARG A 34 12.57 8.60 -4.39
CA ARG A 34 11.85 7.58 -5.16
C ARG A 34 11.69 6.30 -4.36
N MET A 35 12.74 5.85 -3.66
CA MET A 35 12.66 4.66 -2.80
C MET A 35 11.71 4.86 -1.61
N VAL A 36 11.74 6.03 -0.96
CA VAL A 36 10.80 6.36 0.14
C VAL A 36 9.36 6.39 -0.35
N VAL A 37 9.08 7.02 -1.50
CA VAL A 37 7.73 7.06 -2.08
C VAL A 37 7.26 5.66 -2.47
N VAL A 38 8.10 4.85 -3.10
CA VAL A 38 7.75 3.47 -3.47
C VAL A 38 7.46 2.63 -2.22
N MET A 39 8.31 2.70 -1.19
CA MET A 39 8.08 1.99 0.09
C MET A 39 6.79 2.44 0.77
N LEU A 40 6.49 3.75 0.76
CA LEU A 40 5.28 4.30 1.35
C LEU A 40 4.02 3.89 0.58
N VAL A 41 4.04 3.95 -0.76
CA VAL A 41 2.94 3.46 -1.60
C VAL A 41 2.73 1.96 -1.41
N ALA A 42 3.80 1.17 -1.41
CA ALA A 42 3.72 -0.28 -1.16
C ALA A 42 3.13 -0.57 0.23
N ALA A 43 3.56 0.15 1.27
CA ALA A 43 3.02 0.00 2.61
C ALA A 43 1.53 0.34 2.69
N ILE A 44 1.08 1.42 2.03
CA ILE A 44 -0.34 1.80 1.97
C ILE A 44 -1.15 0.72 1.24
N VAL A 45 -0.65 0.23 0.11
CA VAL A 45 -1.32 -0.84 -0.66
C VAL A 45 -1.42 -2.11 0.17
N VAL A 46 -0.34 -2.53 0.82
CA VAL A 46 -0.33 -3.72 1.71
C VAL A 46 -1.31 -3.52 2.86
N ALA A 47 -1.30 -2.36 3.53
CA ALA A 47 -2.24 -2.06 4.61
C ALA A 47 -3.70 -2.09 4.12
N ALA A 48 -3.99 -1.51 2.95
CA ALA A 48 -5.32 -1.54 2.35
C ALA A 48 -5.77 -2.98 2.03
N LEU A 49 -4.89 -3.81 1.47
CA LEU A 49 -5.18 -5.22 1.21
C LEU A 49 -5.41 -6.00 2.51
N LEU A 50 -4.63 -5.74 3.55
CA LEU A 50 -4.82 -6.35 4.87
C LEU A 50 -6.16 -5.92 5.51
N VAL A 51 -6.56 -4.65 5.38
CA VAL A 51 -7.86 -4.13 5.86
C VAL A 51 -9.03 -4.70 5.04
N LEU A 52 -8.88 -4.83 3.72
CA LEU A 52 -9.90 -5.47 2.88
C LEU A 52 -10.06 -6.96 3.22
N ARG A 53 -8.96 -7.65 3.51
CA ARG A 53 -8.98 -9.05 3.92
C ARG A 53 -9.58 -9.23 5.32
N SER A 54 -9.34 -8.32 6.26
CA SER A 54 -9.97 -8.37 7.58
C SER A 54 -11.48 -8.10 7.52
N ARG A 55 -11.94 -7.25 6.59
CA ARG A 55 -13.38 -7.08 6.32
C ARG A 55 -14.04 -8.37 5.81
N GLN A 56 -13.35 -9.19 5.02
CA GLN A 56 -13.88 -10.49 4.61
C GLN A 56 -13.99 -11.50 5.77
N LEU A 57 -13.10 -11.43 6.77
CA LEU A 57 -13.21 -12.29 7.96
C LEU A 57 -14.24 -11.76 8.98
N SER A 58 -14.48 -10.45 9.03
CA SER A 58 -15.46 -9.86 9.96
C SER A 58 -16.89 -9.84 9.41
N GLY A 59 -17.08 -10.06 8.10
CA GLY A 59 -18.39 -10.24 7.47
C GLY A 59 -18.86 -11.71 7.39
N GLY A 60 -18.08 -12.66 7.91
CA GLY A 60 -18.39 -14.09 7.86
C GLY A 60 -19.43 -14.58 8.89
N ALA A 61 -20.08 -13.68 9.63
CA ALA A 61 -21.14 -14.04 10.59
C ALA A 61 -22.56 -13.80 10.06
N ASP A 62 -22.73 -13.05 8.96
CA ASP A 62 -24.05 -12.67 8.45
C ASP A 62 -24.57 -13.60 7.32
N ASP A 63 -23.70 -14.40 6.70
CA ASP A 63 -24.06 -15.33 5.61
C ASP A 63 -24.77 -16.63 6.08
N LEU A 64 -24.72 -16.97 7.37
CA LEU A 64 -25.51 -18.11 7.89
C LEU A 64 -27.01 -17.79 8.02
N THR A 65 -27.39 -16.51 8.10
CA THR A 65 -28.79 -16.08 8.20
C THR A 65 -29.42 -15.89 6.81
N ALA A 66 -28.61 -15.59 5.78
CA ALA A 66 -29.10 -15.47 4.40
C ALA A 66 -29.27 -16.84 3.69
N ALA A 67 -28.47 -17.86 4.03
CA ALA A 67 -28.66 -19.21 3.48
C ALA A 67 -29.76 -20.02 4.21
N ALA A 68 -30.14 -19.63 5.43
CA ALA A 68 -31.20 -20.32 6.20
C ALA A 68 -32.64 -19.90 5.83
N SER A 69 -32.83 -18.82 5.06
CA SER A 69 -34.17 -18.39 4.62
C SER A 69 -34.62 -18.99 3.27
N ALA A 70 -33.75 -19.73 2.58
CA ALA A 70 -34.11 -20.47 1.37
C ALA A 70 -34.57 -21.93 1.63
N ILE A 71 -34.50 -22.42 2.87
CA ILE A 71 -35.03 -23.74 3.26
C ILE A 71 -36.22 -23.57 4.21
N GLY A 72 -37.13 -22.66 3.87
CA GLY A 72 -38.46 -22.61 4.44
C GLY A 72 -39.43 -23.47 3.61
N THR A 73 -40.13 -24.37 4.31
CA THR A 73 -41.36 -25.07 3.90
C THR A 73 -41.25 -26.46 3.25
N ALA A 74 -40.93 -27.47 4.07
CA ALA A 74 -41.47 -28.82 3.85
C ALA A 74 -41.57 -29.63 5.16
N ALA A 75 -42.35 -29.15 6.14
CA ALA A 75 -42.83 -30.00 7.23
C ALA A 75 -44.05 -29.40 7.93
N ALA A 76 -45.07 -29.02 7.16
CA ALA A 76 -46.41 -28.87 7.70
C ALA A 76 -47.08 -30.25 7.72
N MET A 77 -47.48 -30.67 8.93
CA MET A 77 -48.56 -31.62 9.23
C MET A 77 -48.45 -33.07 8.73
N ARG A 78 -48.26 -33.96 9.69
CA ARG A 78 -49.25 -35.03 9.91
C ARG A 78 -49.31 -35.44 11.39
N PRO A 79 -50.37 -35.07 12.12
CA PRO A 79 -50.67 -35.68 13.41
C PRO A 79 -51.38 -37.03 13.19
N LEU A 80 -51.07 -37.97 14.08
CA LEU A 80 -51.97 -38.98 14.65
C LEU A 80 -52.71 -39.92 13.67
N GLN A 81 -52.18 -41.14 13.50
CA GLN A 81 -52.89 -42.41 13.72
C GLN A 81 -51.88 -43.54 13.89
#